data_AF-A0A931FCV7-F1
#
_entry.id   AF-A0A931FCV7-F1
#
_cell.length_a   1.000
_cell.length_b   1.000
_cell.length_c   1.000
_cell.angle_alpha   90.00
_cell.angle_beta   90.00
_cell.angle_gamma   90.00
#
_symmetry.space_group_name_H-M   'P 1'
#
loop_
_entity.id
_entity.type
_entity.pdbx_description
1 polymer ?
#
loop_
_entity_poly.entity_id
_entity_poly.type
_entity_poly.pdbx_seq_one_letter_code
_entity_poly.pdbx_strand_id
1 'polypeptide(L)'
;MTRRTPHKATLVAAAATGLALSLTAAAPAASARPAPLPRPAGTALPPAGAIDHVLVIDLENESYGETFGSGSPATYLNGTLVPKGELLPGYYAVGHVSLDNYLAQVSGQAPNQVTSSDCTTAAGGAFDDVLPGTPDPDQARYPGQTDGQGCVYPADVQTIGGQLQDARRLPGIPTAVDWREYAGDMGNDPARDGGTPDPSGGTDCAHPTQTNGVGADDTENAEGPNATGSQVKSSTTDQYVDRHNPFAFFHSVTDDASSCAQHVVPLGTVTAKTGGGYHYQGHLAQDLASPFTTPRFAMVSPNVCDDGHDATCAGVNAAGTTTGGLVGADAFLKAWMPLILDSPAYKDGSMLVMITFDEGSVADVAAGDHEQPGPGSANPGYSPLLNTPIPSLGGKTYYQLLGFNGLTPGQEPPAGTMPGGGQVGALLLNPFWIKAGSTDTTGSYNHYSALRTFEDLLGLRTGGADGQGHLGFAATASDFGPDVFNGLSLPAARR
;
A
#
# COMPACT_ATOMS: atom_id res chain seq x y z
N MET A 1 34.08 45.05 -65.47
CA MET A 1 33.07 45.63 -64.55
C MET A 1 31.75 44.91 -64.80
N THR A 2 31.58 43.75 -64.14
CA THR A 2 30.68 43.51 -62.98
C THR A 2 29.22 43.40 -63.40
N ARG A 3 28.81 42.20 -63.85
CA ARG A 3 28.10 41.14 -63.10
C ARG A 3 26.63 41.48 -62.81
N ARG A 4 25.75 40.88 -63.61
CA ARG A 4 24.35 40.58 -63.26
C ARG A 4 24.17 39.07 -63.36
N THR A 5 23.67 38.45 -62.30
CA THR A 5 23.22 37.05 -62.29
C THR A 5 21.80 37.01 -61.76
N PRO A 6 20.88 36.36 -62.50
CA PRO A 6 19.87 35.52 -61.90
C PRO A 6 19.98 34.11 -62.51
N HIS A 7 20.03 33.07 -61.69
CA HIS A 7 19.92 31.70 -62.22
C HIS A 7 18.66 31.01 -61.71
N LYS A 8 17.84 30.70 -62.72
CA LYS A 8 16.66 29.85 -62.70
C LYS A 8 17.08 28.39 -62.52
N ALA A 9 16.15 27.63 -61.96
CA ALA A 9 16.13 26.19 -61.89
C ALA A 9 16.23 25.52 -63.28
N THR A 10 16.95 24.41 -63.34
CA THR A 10 16.93 23.48 -64.47
C THR A 10 16.79 22.06 -63.93
N LEU A 11 15.73 21.40 -64.38
CA LEU A 11 15.55 19.94 -64.34
C LEU A 11 16.60 19.25 -65.21
N VAL A 12 17.15 18.14 -64.72
CA VAL A 12 17.76 17.11 -65.56
C VAL A 12 17.13 15.77 -65.20
N ALA A 13 16.43 15.20 -66.18
CA ALA A 13 16.03 13.80 -66.19
C ALA A 13 17.21 12.94 -66.63
N ALA A 14 17.42 11.81 -65.95
CA ALA A 14 18.19 10.69 -66.47
C ALA A 14 17.46 9.39 -66.17
N ALA A 15 17.14 8.66 -67.23
CA ALA A 15 16.41 7.42 -67.23
C ALA A 15 17.31 6.21 -66.88
N ALA A 16 16.61 5.19 -66.39
CA ALA A 16 17.00 3.86 -65.97
C ALA A 16 18.11 3.13 -66.77
N THR A 17 18.99 2.46 -66.02
CA THR A 17 19.52 1.11 -66.36
C THR A 17 19.52 0.26 -65.09
N GLY A 18 18.82 -0.87 -65.15
CA GLY A 18 18.56 -1.75 -64.01
C GLY A 18 19.75 -2.59 -63.60
N LEU A 19 19.89 -2.76 -62.30
CA LEU A 19 20.51 -3.92 -61.67
C LEU A 19 19.62 -4.28 -60.47
N ALA A 20 18.86 -5.36 -60.61
CA ALA A 20 18.05 -5.90 -59.53
C ALA A 20 18.98 -6.50 -58.46
N LEU A 21 19.27 -5.73 -57.40
CA LEU A 21 19.70 -6.30 -56.13
C LEU A 21 18.43 -6.53 -55.30
N SER A 22 18.09 -7.81 -55.12
CA SER A 22 17.13 -8.28 -54.14
C SER A 22 17.61 -7.91 -52.73
N LEU A 23 17.13 -6.77 -52.22
CA LEU A 23 17.17 -6.44 -50.80
C LEU A 23 16.08 -7.27 -50.12
N THR A 24 16.46 -8.42 -49.56
CA THR A 24 15.65 -9.08 -48.55
C THR A 24 15.54 -8.12 -47.37
N ALA A 25 14.35 -7.59 -47.12
CA ALA A 25 14.04 -6.90 -45.89
C ALA A 25 14.30 -7.86 -44.73
N ALA A 26 15.38 -7.63 -43.98
CA ALA A 26 15.58 -8.28 -42.71
C ALA A 26 14.48 -7.76 -41.78
N ALA A 27 13.52 -8.62 -41.46
CA ALA A 27 12.60 -8.38 -40.36
C ALA A 27 13.43 -8.08 -39.09
N PRO A 28 13.03 -7.13 -38.24
CA PRO A 28 13.69 -6.96 -36.95
C PRO A 28 13.55 -8.29 -36.21
N ALA A 29 14.68 -8.91 -35.87
CA ALA A 29 14.69 -10.06 -34.99
C ALA A 29 14.02 -9.62 -33.68
N ALA A 30 12.85 -10.17 -33.38
CA ALA A 30 12.26 -10.06 -32.06
C ALA A 30 13.33 -10.53 -31.07
N SER A 31 13.79 -9.63 -30.20
CA SER A 31 14.62 -10.01 -29.06
C SER A 31 13.76 -10.94 -28.21
N ALA A 32 14.00 -12.24 -28.34
CA ALA A 32 13.37 -13.22 -27.46
C ALA A 32 13.80 -12.85 -26.04
N ARG A 33 12.83 -12.47 -25.19
CA ARG A 33 13.04 -12.37 -23.75
C ARG A 33 13.75 -13.64 -23.30
N PRO A 34 14.87 -13.55 -22.55
CA PRO A 34 15.47 -14.76 -21.98
C PRO A 34 14.39 -15.45 -21.15
N ALA A 35 14.18 -16.74 -21.41
CA ALA A 35 13.34 -17.58 -20.57
C ALA A 35 13.88 -17.50 -19.13
N PRO A 36 13.01 -17.46 -18.09
CA PRO A 36 13.47 -17.44 -16.72
C PRO A 36 14.40 -18.63 -16.48
N LEU A 37 15.59 -18.36 -15.93
CA LEU A 37 16.49 -19.43 -15.50
C LEU A 37 15.77 -20.29 -14.44
N PRO A 38 15.88 -21.62 -14.48
CA PRO A 38 15.34 -22.46 -13.42
C PRO A 38 16.02 -22.12 -12.09
N ARG A 39 15.20 -21.76 -11.10
CA ARG A 39 15.56 -21.34 -9.74
C ARG A 39 16.48 -22.37 -9.06
N PRO A 40 17.61 -21.96 -8.44
CA PRO A 40 18.38 -22.84 -7.57
C PRO A 40 17.53 -23.21 -6.34
N ALA A 41 17.52 -24.49 -5.98
CA ALA A 41 16.81 -25.00 -4.81
C ALA A 41 17.53 -24.57 -3.50
N GLY A 42 17.33 -23.31 -3.10
CA GLY A 42 17.42 -22.84 -1.72
C GLY A 42 16.01 -22.87 -1.13
N THR A 43 15.87 -23.28 0.12
CA THR A 43 14.58 -23.63 0.77
C THR A 43 13.43 -22.69 0.41
N ALA A 44 12.30 -23.28 0.00
CA ALA A 44 11.03 -22.60 -0.22
C ALA A 44 10.61 -21.78 1.01
N LEU A 45 9.55 -20.96 0.87
CA LEU A 45 8.85 -20.28 1.97
C LEU A 45 8.82 -21.14 3.26
N PRO A 46 8.78 -20.51 4.45
CA PRO A 46 8.57 -21.22 5.71
C PRO A 46 7.52 -22.34 5.55
N PRO A 47 7.76 -23.55 6.09
CA PRO A 47 6.85 -24.68 5.91
C PRO A 47 5.41 -24.28 6.29
N ALA A 48 4.41 -24.89 5.64
CA ALA A 48 3.02 -24.61 5.96
C ALA A 48 2.75 -24.73 7.48
N GLY A 49 2.11 -23.71 8.07
CA GLY A 49 1.87 -23.62 9.51
C GLY A 49 3.08 -23.19 10.35
N ALA A 50 4.17 -22.75 9.72
CA ALA A 50 5.30 -22.13 10.42
C ALA A 50 5.04 -20.66 10.78
N ILE A 51 4.27 -19.97 9.94
CA ILE A 51 3.74 -18.63 10.17
C ILE A 51 2.22 -18.78 10.19
N ASP A 52 1.61 -18.43 11.32
CA ASP A 52 0.16 -18.45 11.51
C ASP A 52 -0.42 -17.02 11.53
N HIS A 53 0.45 -16.03 11.74
CA HIS A 53 0.10 -14.62 11.95
C HIS A 53 1.00 -13.70 11.12
N VAL A 54 0.40 -12.76 10.40
CA VAL A 54 1.08 -11.66 9.72
C VAL A 54 0.54 -10.35 10.29
N LEU A 55 1.44 -9.47 10.75
CA LEU A 55 1.12 -8.12 11.20
C LEU A 55 1.87 -7.12 10.32
N VAL A 56 1.14 -6.31 9.58
CA VAL A 56 1.67 -5.20 8.79
C VAL A 56 1.46 -3.91 9.58
N ILE A 57 2.50 -3.11 9.70
CA ILE A 57 2.41 -1.71 10.13
C ILE A 57 2.74 -0.91 8.89
N ASP A 58 1.75 -0.19 8.39
CA ASP A 58 1.92 0.66 7.23
C ASP A 58 2.11 2.10 7.69
N LEU A 59 3.20 2.70 7.24
CA LEU A 59 3.58 4.08 7.51
C LEU A 59 3.42 4.88 6.22
N GLU A 60 3.55 6.20 6.27
CA GLU A 60 3.12 7.05 5.17
C GLU A 60 4.25 7.87 4.53
N ASN A 61 4.21 7.96 3.19
CA ASN A 61 4.88 8.90 2.27
C ASN A 61 6.37 9.21 2.52
N GLU A 62 7.18 8.21 2.84
CA GLU A 62 8.61 8.39 3.12
C GLU A 62 9.48 7.49 2.25
N SER A 63 10.33 8.10 1.41
CA SER A 63 11.25 7.36 0.55
C SER A 63 12.31 6.62 1.37
N TYR A 64 12.80 5.48 0.86
CA TYR A 64 13.84 4.66 1.48
C TYR A 64 15.06 5.46 1.93
N GLY A 65 15.51 6.40 1.10
CA GLY A 65 16.66 7.26 1.39
C GLY A 65 16.46 8.19 2.58
N GLU A 66 15.22 8.66 2.80
CA GLU A 66 14.84 9.52 3.91
C GLU A 66 14.64 8.69 5.19
N THR A 67 13.96 7.54 5.06
CA THR A 67 13.68 6.62 6.16
C THR A 67 14.91 5.91 6.69
N PHE A 68 15.71 5.29 5.82
CA PHE A 68 16.81 4.39 6.21
C PHE A 68 18.20 4.98 5.97
N GLY A 69 18.26 6.19 5.41
CA GLY A 69 19.51 6.91 5.18
C GLY A 69 20.18 7.40 6.46
N SER A 70 21.46 7.80 6.34
CA SER A 70 22.27 8.26 7.48
C SER A 70 21.78 9.56 8.13
N GLY A 71 20.91 10.31 7.45
CA GLY A 71 20.28 11.53 7.95
C GLY A 71 18.89 11.33 8.56
N SER A 72 18.38 10.08 8.60
CA SER A 72 17.03 9.80 9.06
C SER A 72 16.79 10.23 10.51
N PRO A 73 15.66 10.89 10.81
CA PRO A 73 15.26 11.16 12.18
C PRO A 73 14.67 9.92 12.88
N ALA A 74 14.38 8.84 12.15
CA ALA A 74 13.78 7.61 12.68
C ALA A 74 14.83 6.73 13.41
N THR A 75 15.25 7.19 14.58
CA THR A 75 16.36 6.57 15.33
C THR A 75 16.00 5.25 16.00
N TYR A 76 14.74 5.04 16.42
CA TYR A 76 14.28 3.77 16.96
C TYR A 76 14.13 2.73 15.84
N LEU A 77 13.52 3.08 14.71
CA LEU A 77 13.43 2.21 13.54
C LEU A 77 14.82 1.74 13.10
N ASN A 78 15.71 2.68 12.78
CA ASN A 78 17.05 2.36 12.26
C ASN A 78 18.00 1.78 13.31
N GLY A 79 17.98 2.33 14.52
CA GLY A 79 18.94 1.97 15.58
C GLY A 79 18.51 0.76 16.41
N THR A 80 17.21 0.45 16.46
CA THR A 80 16.66 -0.60 17.34
C THR A 80 15.96 -1.72 16.58
N LEU A 81 15.14 -1.40 15.57
CA LEU A 81 14.35 -2.41 14.86
C LEU A 81 15.10 -3.04 13.69
N VAL A 82 15.78 -2.26 12.84
CA VAL A 82 16.57 -2.82 11.72
C VAL A 82 17.56 -3.90 12.17
N PRO A 83 18.33 -3.75 13.28
CA PRO A 83 19.20 -4.82 13.77
C PRO A 83 18.50 -6.11 14.22
N LYS A 84 17.16 -6.11 14.37
CA LYS A 84 16.36 -7.28 14.79
C LYS A 84 15.77 -8.06 13.63
N GLY A 85 15.80 -7.52 12.41
CA GLY A 85 15.13 -8.10 11.25
C GLY A 85 15.99 -8.05 10.00
N GLU A 86 15.34 -8.14 8.86
CA GLU A 86 15.93 -7.96 7.55
C GLU A 86 15.34 -6.73 6.87
N LEU A 87 16.22 -5.81 6.47
CA LEU A 87 15.86 -4.65 5.65
C LEU A 87 15.80 -5.08 4.18
N LEU A 88 14.73 -4.71 3.49
CA LEU A 88 14.53 -4.86 2.05
C LEU A 88 14.61 -3.46 1.43
N PRO A 89 15.78 -3.01 0.95
CA PRO A 89 15.88 -1.77 0.20
C PRO A 89 15.11 -1.85 -1.12
N GLY A 90 15.09 -3.01 -1.79
CA GLY A 90 14.40 -3.24 -3.05
C GLY A 90 12.88 -3.43 -2.91
N TYR A 91 12.22 -2.70 -2.01
CA TYR A 91 10.77 -2.73 -1.87
C TYR A 91 10.17 -1.42 -2.36
N TYR A 92 9.18 -1.53 -3.25
CA TYR A 92 8.63 -0.42 -4.03
C TYR A 92 7.12 -0.32 -3.83
N ALA A 93 6.63 0.90 -3.73
CA ALA A 93 5.21 1.16 -3.78
C ALA A 93 4.68 1.04 -5.23
N VAL A 94 3.36 1.07 -5.41
CA VAL A 94 2.72 0.82 -6.71
C VAL A 94 1.87 1.98 -7.22
N GLY A 95 1.52 2.95 -6.37
CA GLY A 95 0.78 4.18 -6.65
C GLY A 95 1.48 5.40 -6.02
N HIS A 96 1.14 6.63 -6.43
CA HIS A 96 1.73 7.88 -5.90
C HIS A 96 0.75 8.70 -5.04
N VAL A 97 -0.30 8.05 -4.56
CA VAL A 97 -1.06 8.53 -3.40
C VAL A 97 -1.27 7.39 -2.41
N SER A 98 -1.84 7.66 -1.24
CA SER A 98 -1.96 6.64 -0.20
C SER A 98 -2.96 5.54 -0.56
N LEU A 99 -4.22 5.89 -0.84
CA LEU A 99 -5.34 4.94 -0.90
C LEU A 99 -5.09 3.78 -1.88
N ASP A 100 -4.56 4.06 -3.07
CA ASP A 100 -4.37 3.01 -4.08
C ASP A 100 -3.28 2.00 -3.68
N ASN A 101 -2.25 2.41 -2.93
CA ASN A 101 -1.28 1.52 -2.32
C ASN A 101 -1.92 0.64 -1.23
N TYR A 102 -2.69 1.21 -0.30
CA TYR A 102 -3.40 0.42 0.71
C TYR A 102 -4.37 -0.60 0.09
N LEU A 103 -5.13 -0.20 -0.94
CA LEU A 103 -6.02 -1.09 -1.67
C LEU A 103 -5.25 -2.24 -2.32
N ALA A 104 -4.11 -1.95 -2.95
CA ALA A 104 -3.24 -2.95 -3.56
C ALA A 104 -2.72 -3.96 -2.53
N GLN A 105 -2.35 -3.50 -1.33
CA GLN A 105 -1.81 -4.33 -0.26
C GLN A 105 -2.80 -5.39 0.25
N VAL A 106 -4.12 -5.10 0.24
CA VAL A 106 -5.13 -6.02 0.81
C VAL A 106 -5.96 -6.77 -0.23
N SER A 107 -5.98 -6.32 -1.49
CA SER A 107 -6.87 -6.86 -2.54
C SER A 107 -6.18 -7.16 -3.87
N GLY A 108 -4.95 -6.68 -4.06
CA GLY A 108 -4.25 -6.75 -5.33
C GLY A 108 -4.90 -5.94 -6.45
N GLN A 109 -5.89 -5.08 -6.16
CA GLN A 109 -6.44 -4.14 -7.12
C GLN A 109 -5.41 -3.06 -7.45
N ALA A 110 -5.33 -2.72 -8.73
CA ALA A 110 -4.53 -1.61 -9.22
C ALA A 110 -5.30 -0.28 -9.12
N PRO A 111 -4.61 0.86 -9.19
CA PRO A 111 -5.26 2.15 -9.16
C PRO A 111 -6.27 2.34 -10.31
N ASN A 112 -7.42 2.92 -9.99
CA ASN A 112 -8.29 3.59 -10.95
C ASN A 112 -8.06 5.12 -10.87
N GLN A 113 -8.72 5.92 -11.73
CA GLN A 113 -8.47 7.38 -11.78
C GLN A 113 -8.89 8.12 -10.51
N VAL A 114 -9.83 7.55 -9.74
CA VAL A 114 -10.37 8.14 -8.52
C VAL A 114 -9.53 7.70 -7.31
N THR A 115 -9.21 6.41 -7.18
CA THR A 115 -8.36 5.91 -6.08
C THR A 115 -6.92 6.40 -6.17
N SER A 116 -6.37 6.61 -7.37
CA SER A 116 -5.07 7.29 -7.58
C SER A 116 -5.07 8.78 -7.18
N SER A 117 -6.18 9.26 -6.60
CA SER A 117 -6.36 10.61 -6.08
C SER A 117 -6.80 10.61 -4.62
N ASP A 118 -6.60 9.52 -3.88
CA ASP A 118 -7.15 9.30 -2.53
C ASP A 118 -8.67 9.44 -2.47
N CYS A 119 -9.35 9.20 -3.59
CA CYS A 119 -10.78 9.47 -3.66
C CYS A 119 -11.17 10.92 -3.36
N THR A 120 -10.22 11.84 -3.51
CA THR A 120 -10.46 13.27 -3.34
C THR A 120 -11.05 13.88 -4.60
N THR A 121 -11.92 14.88 -4.41
CA THR A 121 -12.52 15.68 -5.47
C THR A 121 -12.34 17.17 -5.19
N ALA A 122 -12.63 18.02 -6.17
CA ALA A 122 -12.67 19.47 -5.96
C ALA A 122 -13.72 19.91 -4.89
N ALA A 123 -14.62 19.01 -4.48
CA ALA A 123 -15.65 19.23 -3.48
C ALA A 123 -15.35 18.55 -2.13
N GLY A 124 -14.18 17.93 -1.93
CA GLY A 124 -13.82 17.12 -0.75
C GLY A 124 -13.66 15.64 -1.09
N GLY A 125 -13.56 14.77 -0.08
CA GLY A 125 -13.49 13.32 -0.27
C GLY A 125 -14.78 12.74 -0.82
N ALA A 126 -14.66 11.71 -1.67
CA ALA A 126 -15.76 10.94 -2.23
C ALA A 126 -15.70 9.51 -1.72
N PHE A 127 -16.87 8.94 -1.45
CA PHE A 127 -17.01 7.56 -1.04
C PHE A 127 -18.06 6.89 -1.93
N ASP A 128 -17.81 6.93 -3.24
CA ASP A 128 -18.73 6.51 -4.29
C ASP A 128 -18.41 5.10 -4.77
N ASP A 129 -19.42 4.34 -5.17
CA ASP A 129 -19.26 3.00 -5.72
C ASP A 129 -18.40 3.04 -6.99
N VAL A 130 -17.53 2.04 -7.13
CA VAL A 130 -16.83 1.78 -8.39
C VAL A 130 -17.86 1.35 -9.44
N LEU A 131 -18.04 2.19 -10.48
CA LEU A 131 -18.95 1.91 -11.59
C LEU A 131 -18.19 1.79 -12.93
N PRO A 132 -18.47 0.77 -13.77
CA PRO A 132 -19.54 -0.22 -13.59
C PRO A 132 -19.25 -1.29 -12.53
N GLY A 133 -18.01 -1.41 -12.03
CA GLY A 133 -17.67 -2.36 -10.97
C GLY A 133 -17.75 -3.80 -11.48
N THR A 134 -17.18 -4.06 -12.65
CA THR A 134 -17.26 -5.38 -13.29
C THR A 134 -15.88 -5.99 -13.47
N PRO A 135 -15.71 -7.31 -13.39
CA PRO A 135 -14.43 -7.95 -13.67
C PRO A 135 -13.87 -7.58 -15.05
N ASP A 136 -12.57 -7.27 -15.12
CA ASP A 136 -11.89 -6.96 -16.38
C ASP A 136 -12.01 -8.16 -17.36
N PRO A 137 -12.35 -7.95 -18.64
CA PRO A 137 -12.54 -9.04 -19.59
C PRO A 137 -11.23 -9.74 -20.03
N ASP A 138 -10.06 -9.09 -19.90
CA ASP A 138 -8.72 -9.58 -20.22
C ASP A 138 -7.98 -10.04 -18.96
N GLN A 139 -8.54 -11.05 -18.28
CA GLN A 139 -7.96 -11.67 -17.08
C GLN A 139 -6.55 -12.25 -17.29
N ALA A 140 -6.12 -12.46 -18.54
CA ALA A 140 -4.75 -12.90 -18.83
C ALA A 140 -3.73 -11.76 -18.63
N ARG A 141 -4.15 -10.52 -18.85
CA ARG A 141 -3.35 -9.31 -18.67
C ARG A 141 -3.61 -8.63 -17.33
N TYR A 142 -4.86 -8.64 -16.89
CA TYR A 142 -5.36 -7.95 -15.69
C TYR A 142 -6.04 -8.94 -14.74
N PRO A 143 -5.30 -9.95 -14.23
CA PRO A 143 -5.88 -10.97 -13.36
C PRO A 143 -6.56 -10.33 -12.14
N GLY A 144 -7.81 -10.70 -11.91
CA GLY A 144 -8.60 -10.30 -10.74
C GLY A 144 -8.93 -8.81 -10.65
N GLN A 145 -8.65 -8.01 -11.69
CA GLN A 145 -8.92 -6.56 -11.67
C GLN A 145 -10.40 -6.25 -11.93
N THR A 146 -10.86 -5.14 -11.37
CA THR A 146 -12.22 -4.61 -11.54
C THR A 146 -12.20 -3.35 -12.40
N ASP A 147 -12.97 -3.36 -13.48
CA ASP A 147 -13.20 -2.19 -14.33
C ASP A 147 -14.20 -1.24 -13.70
N GLY A 148 -13.79 0.03 -13.59
CA GLY A 148 -14.66 1.12 -13.20
C GLY A 148 -13.90 2.31 -12.64
N GLN A 149 -14.68 3.31 -12.23
CA GLN A 149 -14.19 4.51 -11.57
C GLN A 149 -15.05 4.75 -10.33
N GLY A 150 -14.40 5.10 -9.22
CA GLY A 150 -15.01 5.24 -7.90
C GLY A 150 -14.05 4.74 -6.83
N CYS A 151 -14.57 4.56 -5.62
CA CYS A 151 -13.80 4.31 -4.41
C CYS A 151 -14.15 2.97 -3.79
N VAL A 152 -15.45 2.70 -3.65
CA VAL A 152 -15.95 1.52 -2.94
C VAL A 152 -16.16 0.38 -3.93
N TYR A 153 -15.35 -0.67 -3.81
CA TYR A 153 -15.39 -1.83 -4.68
C TYR A 153 -16.60 -2.73 -4.38
N PRO A 154 -17.19 -3.36 -5.40
CA PRO A 154 -18.36 -4.23 -5.23
C PRO A 154 -18.04 -5.49 -4.41
N ALA A 155 -19.09 -6.11 -3.87
CA ALA A 155 -18.97 -7.20 -2.89
C ALA A 155 -18.32 -8.50 -3.44
N ASP A 156 -18.17 -8.63 -4.76
CA ASP A 156 -17.45 -9.74 -5.38
C ASP A 156 -15.93 -9.53 -5.43
N VAL A 157 -15.45 -8.32 -5.18
CA VAL A 157 -14.02 -8.02 -5.02
C VAL A 157 -13.60 -8.39 -3.60
N GLN A 158 -12.74 -9.41 -3.50
CA GLN A 158 -12.25 -9.89 -2.22
C GLN A 158 -11.02 -9.11 -1.74
N THR A 159 -10.86 -9.13 -0.42
CA THR A 159 -9.62 -8.77 0.29
C THR A 159 -9.04 -10.03 0.94
N ILE A 160 -7.79 -9.97 1.40
CA ILE A 160 -7.17 -11.05 2.19
C ILE A 160 -8.01 -11.37 3.44
N GLY A 161 -8.67 -10.37 4.03
CA GLY A 161 -9.61 -10.55 5.13
C GLY A 161 -10.79 -11.44 4.75
N GLY A 162 -11.41 -11.17 3.60
CA GLY A 162 -12.50 -11.99 3.04
C GLY A 162 -12.06 -13.43 2.77
N GLN A 163 -10.86 -13.63 2.20
CA GLN A 163 -10.30 -14.97 1.98
C GLN A 163 -10.10 -15.73 3.29
N LEU A 164 -9.62 -15.07 4.34
CA LEU A 164 -9.41 -15.67 5.65
C LEU A 164 -10.73 -16.05 6.31
N GLN A 165 -11.77 -15.21 6.20
CA GLN A 165 -13.11 -15.53 6.69
C GLN A 165 -13.72 -16.75 5.98
N ASP A 166 -13.54 -16.85 4.67
CA ASP A 166 -13.98 -18.03 3.92
C ASP A 166 -13.18 -19.28 4.29
N ALA A 167 -11.87 -19.15 4.50
CA ALA A 167 -11.01 -20.25 4.94
C ALA A 167 -11.35 -20.72 6.37
N ARG A 168 -11.80 -19.83 7.26
CA ARG A 168 -12.21 -20.15 8.65
C ARG A 168 -13.49 -20.97 8.74
N ARG A 169 -14.32 -20.92 7.70
CA ARG A 169 -15.42 -21.87 7.52
C ARG A 169 -14.90 -23.31 7.30
N LEU A 170 -13.59 -23.52 7.09
CA LEU A 170 -12.95 -24.83 6.99
C LEU A 170 -12.48 -25.34 8.38
N PRO A 171 -12.70 -26.62 8.73
CA PRO A 171 -12.29 -27.17 10.02
C PRO A 171 -10.77 -27.15 10.26
N GLY A 172 -10.34 -26.74 11.45
CA GLY A 172 -8.95 -26.93 11.93
C GLY A 172 -8.07 -25.67 12.01
N ILE A 173 -8.65 -24.47 11.93
CA ILE A 173 -7.88 -23.22 12.05
C ILE A 173 -7.64 -22.87 13.54
N PRO A 174 -6.39 -22.63 13.97
CA PRO A 174 -6.02 -22.62 15.39
C PRO A 174 -6.23 -21.30 16.15
N THR A 175 -6.80 -20.27 15.52
CA THR A 175 -7.02 -18.94 16.14
C THR A 175 -8.51 -18.58 16.15
N ALA A 176 -8.93 -17.67 17.05
CA ALA A 176 -10.27 -17.13 17.15
C ALA A 176 -10.52 -15.90 16.27
N VAL A 177 -9.47 -15.20 15.81
CA VAL A 177 -9.59 -13.92 15.08
C VAL A 177 -9.05 -14.01 13.67
N ASP A 178 -9.93 -13.94 12.67
CA ASP A 178 -9.60 -14.20 11.27
C ASP A 178 -8.61 -13.18 10.75
N TRP A 179 -8.97 -11.91 10.88
CA TRP A 179 -8.14 -10.79 10.51
C TRP A 179 -8.54 -9.54 11.30
N ARG A 180 -7.71 -8.50 11.25
CA ARG A 180 -7.99 -7.19 11.83
C ARG A 180 -7.45 -6.05 10.95
N GLU A 181 -8.15 -4.93 10.98
CA GLU A 181 -7.60 -3.61 10.71
C GLU A 181 -7.62 -2.82 12.00
N TYR A 182 -6.49 -2.23 12.37
CA TYR A 182 -6.31 -1.46 13.60
C TYR A 182 -5.98 -0.01 13.27
N ALA A 183 -6.99 0.84 13.22
CA ALA A 183 -6.82 2.23 12.83
C ALA A 183 -6.62 3.16 14.05
N GLY A 184 -5.59 4.02 13.99
CA GLY A 184 -5.33 5.05 14.98
C GLY A 184 -6.44 6.10 15.02
N ASP A 185 -6.86 6.50 16.23
CA ASP A 185 -7.91 7.50 16.49
C ASP A 185 -9.32 7.19 15.92
N MET A 186 -9.52 6.05 15.25
CA MET A 186 -10.77 5.74 14.57
C MET A 186 -12.00 5.87 15.48
N GLY A 187 -12.94 6.70 15.05
CA GLY A 187 -14.23 6.88 15.71
C GLY A 187 -14.18 7.73 16.97
N ASN A 188 -13.09 8.46 17.23
CA ASN A 188 -13.03 9.43 18.32
C ASN A 188 -14.02 10.59 18.13
N ASP A 189 -14.40 10.90 16.88
CA ASP A 189 -15.51 11.76 16.47
C ASP A 189 -16.51 10.96 15.62
N PRO A 190 -17.46 10.23 16.26
CA PRO A 190 -18.45 9.43 15.54
C PRO A 190 -19.37 10.26 14.63
N ALA A 191 -19.47 11.57 14.84
CA ALA A 191 -20.28 12.44 13.99
C ALA A 191 -19.58 12.72 12.64
N ARG A 192 -18.25 12.59 12.59
CA ARG A 192 -17.42 12.69 11.40
C ARG A 192 -17.21 11.31 10.76
N ASP A 193 -16.80 10.32 11.55
CA ASP A 193 -16.33 9.03 11.05
C ASP A 193 -17.45 8.00 10.84
N GLY A 194 -18.59 8.18 11.51
CA GLY A 194 -19.66 7.18 11.51
C GLY A 194 -19.32 5.95 12.35
N GLY A 195 -19.59 4.75 11.82
CA GLY A 195 -19.33 3.48 12.51
C GLY A 195 -20.27 3.12 13.66
N THR A 196 -19.89 2.09 14.40
CA THR A 196 -20.64 1.55 15.55
C THR A 196 -19.87 1.72 16.85
N PRO A 197 -20.48 2.12 17.98
CA PRO A 197 -19.74 2.37 19.22
C PRO A 197 -18.94 1.15 19.70
N ASP A 198 -17.64 1.36 19.93
CA ASP A 198 -16.73 0.32 20.40
C ASP A 198 -16.62 0.32 21.95
N PRO A 199 -16.67 -0.84 22.62
CA PRO A 199 -16.54 -0.90 24.08
C PRO A 199 -15.19 -0.44 24.65
N SER A 200 -14.13 -0.42 23.84
CA SER A 200 -12.80 0.07 24.24
C SER A 200 -12.60 1.57 23.98
N GLY A 201 -13.54 2.20 23.26
CA GLY A 201 -13.55 3.63 22.93
C GLY A 201 -13.52 3.85 21.42
N GLY A 202 -14.11 4.95 20.96
CA GLY A 202 -14.26 5.23 19.53
C GLY A 202 -15.42 4.48 18.88
N THR A 203 -15.28 4.14 17.60
CA THR A 203 -16.24 3.32 16.84
C THR A 203 -15.55 2.29 15.99
N ASP A 204 -16.08 1.08 15.97
CA ASP A 204 -15.71 0.04 15.02
C ASP A 204 -16.33 0.32 13.65
N CYS A 205 -15.63 -0.09 12.59
CA CYS A 205 -16.05 0.07 11.20
C CYS A 205 -16.45 1.53 10.91
N ALA A 206 -15.63 2.48 11.34
CA ALA A 206 -15.85 3.88 11.01
C ALA A 206 -15.51 4.08 9.52
N HIS A 207 -16.49 4.59 8.78
CA HIS A 207 -16.38 4.94 7.37
C HIS A 207 -17.59 5.79 6.96
N PRO A 208 -17.53 6.53 5.84
CA PRO A 208 -18.62 7.39 5.40
C PRO A 208 -19.84 6.57 4.98
N THR A 209 -21.03 7.11 5.24
CA THR A 209 -22.28 6.47 4.79
C THR A 209 -22.58 6.80 3.34
N GLN A 210 -23.01 5.80 2.57
CA GLN A 210 -23.46 5.99 1.20
C GLN A 210 -24.99 6.07 1.09
N THR A 211 -25.49 6.89 0.16
CA THR A 211 -26.89 6.92 -0.26
C THR A 211 -26.96 6.64 -1.76
N ASN A 212 -27.48 5.47 -2.12
CA ASN A 212 -27.52 4.98 -3.51
C ASN A 212 -26.12 4.92 -4.17
N GLY A 213 -25.13 4.43 -3.44
CA GLY A 213 -23.76 4.27 -3.94
C GLY A 213 -22.95 5.57 -4.04
N VAL A 214 -23.42 6.64 -3.38
CA VAL A 214 -22.75 7.94 -3.37
C VAL A 214 -22.60 8.43 -1.93
N GLY A 215 -21.40 8.86 -1.57
CA GLY A 215 -21.04 9.29 -0.22
C GLY A 215 -20.07 10.46 -0.23
N ALA A 216 -20.14 11.31 0.78
CA ALA A 216 -19.12 12.32 1.04
C ALA A 216 -18.23 11.81 2.16
N ASP A 217 -16.92 11.95 1.99
CA ASP A 217 -15.93 11.60 3.00
C ASP A 217 -15.38 12.88 3.64
N ASP A 218 -15.70 13.06 4.92
CA ASP A 218 -15.28 14.19 5.72
C ASP A 218 -13.90 13.96 6.39
N THR A 219 -13.35 12.74 6.33
CA THR A 219 -12.03 12.40 6.88
C THR A 219 -10.89 12.73 5.91
N GLU A 220 -11.13 12.65 4.59
CA GLU A 220 -10.13 12.88 3.54
C GLU A 220 -9.49 14.29 3.53
N ASN A 221 -10.11 15.27 4.20
CA ASN A 221 -9.63 16.66 4.23
C ASN A 221 -8.63 16.97 5.35
N ALA A 222 -8.04 15.95 5.98
CA ALA A 222 -7.08 16.11 7.06
C ALA A 222 -5.73 16.75 6.64
N GLU A 223 -5.41 16.82 5.34
CA GLU A 223 -4.08 17.22 4.84
C GLU A 223 -3.98 18.66 4.32
N GLY A 224 -2.98 19.39 4.84
CA GLY A 224 -2.36 20.53 4.16
C GLY A 224 -3.19 21.80 3.92
N PRO A 225 -2.58 22.89 3.41
CA PRO A 225 -3.09 24.28 3.53
C PRO A 225 -4.35 24.63 2.71
N ASN A 226 -5.10 23.65 2.21
CA ASN A 226 -6.21 23.84 1.27
C ASN A 226 -7.60 23.54 1.84
N ALA A 227 -7.74 23.36 3.15
CA ALA A 227 -9.05 23.34 3.76
C ALA A 227 -9.74 24.69 3.55
N THR A 228 -10.76 24.72 2.68
CA THR A 228 -11.59 25.88 2.32
C THR A 228 -12.45 26.42 3.48
N GLY A 229 -12.10 26.08 4.72
CA GLY A 229 -12.72 26.57 5.95
C GLY A 229 -14.06 25.93 6.29
N SER A 230 -14.56 24.99 5.48
CA SER A 230 -15.91 24.41 5.63
C SER A 230 -15.97 22.88 5.74
N GLN A 231 -14.83 22.18 5.76
CA GLN A 231 -14.76 20.71 5.88
C GLN A 231 -13.96 20.35 7.13
N VAL A 232 -14.46 19.36 7.89
CA VAL A 232 -13.93 19.02 9.22
C VAL A 232 -12.53 18.45 9.04
N LYS A 233 -11.58 19.09 9.73
CA LYS A 233 -10.17 18.72 9.72
C LYS A 233 -9.95 17.63 10.75
N SER A 234 -8.83 16.90 10.63
CA SER A 234 -8.21 16.29 11.81
C SER A 234 -8.27 17.27 12.99
N SER A 235 -8.70 16.77 14.13
CA SER A 235 -8.93 17.55 15.33
C SER A 235 -7.86 17.24 16.38
N THR A 236 -7.83 18.01 17.45
CA THR A 236 -6.93 17.72 18.57
C THR A 236 -7.18 16.37 19.24
N THR A 237 -8.34 15.75 18.96
CA THR A 237 -8.80 14.50 19.59
C THR A 237 -9.04 13.38 18.59
N ASP A 238 -8.95 13.66 17.30
CA ASP A 238 -9.27 12.68 16.27
C ASP A 238 -8.55 12.98 14.95
N GLN A 239 -7.61 12.11 14.62
CA GLN A 239 -6.70 12.20 13.49
C GLN A 239 -6.82 10.98 12.56
N TYR A 240 -7.94 10.26 12.64
CA TYR A 240 -8.26 9.17 11.72
C TYR A 240 -8.57 9.68 10.31
N VAL A 241 -8.15 8.92 9.30
CA VAL A 241 -8.46 9.14 7.89
C VAL A 241 -8.83 7.81 7.23
N ASP A 242 -9.94 7.79 6.51
CA ASP A 242 -10.48 6.57 5.92
C ASP A 242 -9.56 6.01 4.83
N ARG A 243 -8.91 6.84 3.99
CA ARG A 243 -7.97 6.38 2.96
C ARG A 243 -6.85 5.44 3.43
N HIS A 244 -6.45 5.50 4.70
CA HIS A 244 -5.41 4.60 5.25
C HIS A 244 -6.01 3.27 5.76
N ASN A 245 -7.33 3.12 5.73
CA ASN A 245 -8.08 1.91 6.05
C ASN A 245 -8.71 1.33 4.78
N PRO A 246 -7.97 0.52 4.00
CA PRO A 246 -8.47 0.05 2.71
C PRO A 246 -9.66 -0.87 2.84
N PHE A 247 -9.84 -1.55 3.96
CA PHE A 247 -10.95 -2.50 4.15
C PHE A 247 -12.31 -1.79 4.13
N ALA A 248 -12.38 -0.51 4.51
CA ALA A 248 -13.60 0.29 4.41
C ALA A 248 -14.08 0.47 2.97
N PHE A 249 -13.19 0.39 1.98
CA PHE A 249 -13.51 0.62 0.56
C PHE A 249 -13.98 -0.65 -0.18
N PHE A 250 -14.47 -1.67 0.52
CA PHE A 250 -15.02 -2.87 -0.10
C PHE A 250 -16.38 -3.22 0.50
N HIS A 251 -17.41 -3.33 -0.33
CA HIS A 251 -18.72 -3.85 0.09
C HIS A 251 -18.66 -5.29 0.62
N SER A 252 -17.63 -6.06 0.24
CA SER A 252 -17.38 -7.39 0.81
C SER A 252 -17.04 -7.34 2.30
N VAL A 253 -16.70 -6.17 2.83
CA VAL A 253 -16.45 -5.88 4.25
C VAL A 253 -17.59 -5.08 4.86
N THR A 254 -17.92 -3.90 4.30
CA THR A 254 -18.79 -2.90 4.96
C THR A 254 -20.28 -3.22 4.95
N ASP A 255 -20.77 -4.01 3.98
CA ASP A 255 -22.22 -4.31 3.88
C ASP A 255 -22.71 -5.26 5.00
N ASP A 256 -21.82 -6.07 5.58
CA ASP A 256 -22.11 -6.80 6.82
C ASP A 256 -21.55 -6.02 8.00
N ALA A 257 -22.35 -5.08 8.52
CA ALA A 257 -21.99 -4.23 9.65
C ALA A 257 -21.48 -5.03 10.88
N SER A 258 -22.01 -6.25 11.11
CA SER A 258 -21.60 -7.06 12.25
C SER A 258 -20.23 -7.71 12.05
N SER A 259 -19.94 -8.12 10.82
CA SER A 259 -18.62 -8.61 10.41
C SER A 259 -17.63 -7.46 10.39
N CYS A 260 -17.97 -6.33 9.77
CA CYS A 260 -17.09 -5.16 9.71
C CYS A 260 -16.69 -4.68 11.10
N ALA A 261 -17.64 -4.51 12.03
CA ALA A 261 -17.34 -4.10 13.40
C ALA A 261 -16.49 -5.12 14.18
N GLN A 262 -16.48 -6.38 13.76
CA GLN A 262 -15.61 -7.41 14.35
C GLN A 262 -14.19 -7.42 13.78
N HIS A 263 -13.90 -6.70 12.69
CA HIS A 263 -12.60 -6.82 12.00
C HIS A 263 -11.93 -5.48 11.80
N VAL A 264 -12.67 -4.41 11.51
CA VAL A 264 -12.17 -3.04 11.38
C VAL A 264 -12.42 -2.32 12.69
N VAL A 265 -11.37 -2.14 13.51
CA VAL A 265 -11.51 -1.72 14.91
C VAL A 265 -10.48 -0.66 15.32
N PRO A 266 -10.77 0.19 16.33
CA PRO A 266 -9.80 1.17 16.82
C PRO A 266 -8.55 0.47 17.34
N LEU A 267 -7.38 1.01 17.00
CA LEU A 267 -6.08 0.47 17.42
C LEU A 267 -5.98 0.33 18.94
N GLY A 268 -6.43 1.36 19.66
CA GLY A 268 -6.32 1.50 21.10
C GLY A 268 -5.41 2.63 21.53
N THR A 269 -4.99 2.62 22.80
CA THR A 269 -4.16 3.70 23.37
C THR A 269 -2.87 3.16 23.97
N VAL A 270 -1.83 3.96 23.85
CA VAL A 270 -0.53 3.74 24.49
C VAL A 270 -0.16 4.94 25.35
N THR A 271 0.26 4.71 26.59
CA THR A 271 0.65 5.80 27.51
C THR A 271 1.95 5.46 28.22
N ALA A 272 2.91 6.39 28.18
CA ALA A 272 4.18 6.23 28.87
C ALA A 272 4.00 6.14 30.40
N LYS A 273 4.66 5.16 31.01
CA LYS A 273 4.69 4.96 32.48
C LYS A 273 5.68 5.89 33.14
N THR A 274 5.35 6.37 34.34
CA THR A 274 6.36 6.94 35.25
C THR A 274 7.40 5.88 35.58
N GLY A 275 8.67 6.13 35.23
CA GLY A 275 9.77 5.17 35.44
C GLY A 275 10.09 4.27 34.24
N GLY A 276 9.41 4.45 33.10
CA GLY A 276 9.72 3.78 31.83
C GLY A 276 8.76 2.65 31.46
N GLY A 277 8.70 2.36 30.15
CA GLY A 277 7.73 1.45 29.56
C GLY A 277 6.37 2.11 29.30
N TYR A 278 5.40 1.30 28.88
CA TYR A 278 4.09 1.77 28.42
C TYR A 278 2.94 0.96 29.02
N HIS A 279 1.79 1.62 29.19
CA HIS A 279 0.48 0.99 29.37
C HIS A 279 -0.21 0.91 28.02
N TYR A 280 -0.79 -0.24 27.70
CA TYR A 280 -1.51 -0.51 26.45
C TYR A 280 -2.96 -0.86 26.76
N GLN A 281 -3.89 -0.32 25.98
CA GLN A 281 -5.33 -0.62 26.03
C GLN A 281 -5.88 -0.68 24.60
N GLY A 282 -7.06 -1.26 24.42
CA GLY A 282 -7.72 -1.41 23.12
C GLY A 282 -7.49 -2.76 22.45
N HIS A 283 -7.92 -2.88 21.19
CA HIS A 283 -8.01 -4.17 20.49
C HIS A 283 -6.64 -4.81 20.24
N LEU A 284 -5.64 -4.07 19.78
CA LEU A 284 -4.31 -4.64 19.50
C LEU A 284 -3.69 -5.28 20.75
N ALA A 285 -3.80 -4.62 21.90
CA ALA A 285 -3.29 -5.15 23.17
C ALA A 285 -4.03 -6.40 23.66
N GLN A 286 -5.33 -6.49 23.40
CA GLN A 286 -6.16 -7.63 23.77
C GLN A 286 -5.87 -8.84 22.87
N ASP A 287 -5.82 -8.61 21.56
CA ASP A 287 -5.62 -9.66 20.58
C ASP A 287 -4.20 -10.27 20.70
N LEU A 288 -3.17 -9.46 20.94
CA LEU A 288 -1.78 -9.93 21.12
C LEU A 288 -1.51 -10.64 22.46
N ALA A 289 -2.51 -10.75 23.36
CA ALA A 289 -2.31 -11.38 24.67
C ALA A 289 -2.04 -12.89 24.61
N SER A 290 -2.42 -13.56 23.50
CA SER A 290 -2.16 -14.98 23.27
C SER A 290 -2.10 -15.32 21.78
N PRO A 291 -1.45 -16.41 21.35
CA PRO A 291 -1.48 -16.82 19.93
C PRO A 291 -2.90 -17.14 19.44
N PHE A 292 -3.77 -17.63 20.33
CA PHE A 292 -5.16 -17.96 19.98
C PHE A 292 -6.00 -16.72 19.64
N THR A 293 -5.72 -15.59 20.28
CA THR A 293 -6.40 -14.31 20.05
C THR A 293 -5.69 -13.43 19.02
N THR A 294 -4.45 -13.78 18.66
CA THR A 294 -3.70 -13.05 17.63
C THR A 294 -4.35 -13.31 16.27
N PRO A 295 -4.61 -12.26 15.47
CA PRO A 295 -5.24 -12.41 14.17
C PRO A 295 -4.32 -13.13 13.19
N ARG A 296 -4.88 -13.82 12.17
CA ARG A 296 -4.05 -14.45 11.13
C ARG A 296 -3.40 -13.41 10.23
N PHE A 297 -4.15 -12.37 9.90
CA PHE A 297 -3.65 -11.19 9.23
C PHE A 297 -4.10 -9.96 10.02
N ALA A 298 -3.21 -9.03 10.27
CA ALA A 298 -3.57 -7.72 10.77
C ALA A 298 -2.79 -6.65 10.03
N MET A 299 -3.45 -5.53 9.82
CA MET A 299 -2.80 -4.29 9.43
C MET A 299 -3.08 -3.21 10.48
N VAL A 300 -2.07 -2.36 10.68
CA VAL A 300 -2.09 -1.25 11.62
C VAL A 300 -1.80 0.01 10.83
N SER A 301 -2.80 0.87 10.72
CA SER A 301 -2.69 2.20 10.14
C SER A 301 -2.66 3.25 11.25
N PRO A 302 -1.52 3.88 11.54
CA PRO A 302 -1.45 4.95 12.54
C PRO A 302 -2.31 6.15 12.15
N ASN A 303 -2.58 7.03 13.12
CA ASN A 303 -3.24 8.30 12.81
C ASN A 303 -2.26 9.26 12.09
N VAL A 304 -2.77 10.35 11.52
CA VAL A 304 -1.96 11.30 10.73
C VAL A 304 -0.79 11.98 11.45
N CYS A 305 -0.68 11.86 12.78
CA CYS A 305 0.48 12.37 13.53
C CYS A 305 1.52 11.30 13.84
N ASP A 306 1.16 10.04 13.67
CA ASP A 306 1.95 8.87 14.00
C ASP A 306 2.36 8.07 12.74
N ASP A 307 1.83 8.39 11.56
CA ASP A 307 2.01 7.60 10.33
C ASP A 307 3.30 7.92 9.57
N GLY A 308 3.76 9.18 9.59
CA GLY A 308 4.94 9.62 8.87
C GLY A 308 4.70 10.75 7.88
N HIS A 309 3.45 11.05 7.50
CA HIS A 309 3.19 11.97 6.39
C HIS A 309 3.36 13.44 6.78
N ASP A 310 2.54 13.90 7.72
CA ASP A 310 2.43 15.32 8.04
C ASP A 310 3.52 15.75 9.01
N ALA A 311 4.36 16.73 8.64
CA ALA A 311 5.40 17.24 9.54
C ALA A 311 4.85 17.75 10.89
N THR A 312 3.60 18.23 10.92
CA THR A 312 2.89 18.68 12.12
C THR A 312 1.39 18.46 11.99
N CYS A 313 0.73 18.10 13.10
CA CYS A 313 -0.67 17.68 13.06
C CYS A 313 -1.52 18.43 14.09
N ALA A 314 -2.85 18.28 14.01
CA ALA A 314 -3.77 18.97 14.90
C ALA A 314 -3.77 18.38 16.32
N GLY A 315 -3.70 17.05 16.43
CA GLY A 315 -3.60 16.31 17.67
C GLY A 315 -2.15 15.97 18.03
N VAL A 316 -2.00 14.97 18.90
CA VAL A 316 -0.70 14.54 19.39
C VAL A 316 -0.35 13.15 18.88
N ASN A 317 0.93 12.93 18.61
CA ASN A 317 1.52 11.62 18.38
C ASN A 317 1.61 10.81 19.70
N ALA A 318 2.12 9.58 19.60
CA ALA A 318 2.35 8.68 20.73
C ALA A 318 3.35 9.21 21.79
N ALA A 319 4.16 10.23 21.46
CA ALA A 319 5.03 10.93 22.41
C ALA A 319 4.36 12.12 23.10
N GLY A 320 3.11 12.45 22.76
CA GLY A 320 2.35 13.56 23.32
C GLY A 320 2.71 14.92 22.74
N THR A 321 3.29 14.97 21.53
CA THR A 321 3.61 16.22 20.81
C THR A 321 2.87 16.28 19.49
N THR A 322 2.73 17.47 18.90
CA THR A 322 2.09 17.67 17.58
C THR A 322 3.10 17.49 16.43
N THR A 323 4.17 16.73 16.64
CA THR A 323 5.25 16.53 15.66
C THR A 323 4.98 15.23 14.92
N GLY A 324 4.64 15.31 13.64
CA GLY A 324 4.52 14.13 12.80
C GLY A 324 5.80 13.89 12.01
N GLY A 325 5.69 13.55 10.72
CA GLY A 325 6.82 13.10 9.91
C GLY A 325 7.39 11.76 10.42
N LEU A 326 8.54 11.34 9.89
CA LEU A 326 9.31 10.24 10.48
C LEU A 326 9.62 10.37 11.99
N VAL A 327 9.56 11.57 12.58
CA VAL A 327 9.71 11.74 14.04
C VAL A 327 8.48 11.19 14.78
N GLY A 328 7.27 11.47 14.27
CA GLY A 328 6.02 10.91 14.76
C GLY A 328 5.98 9.40 14.59
N ALA A 329 6.29 8.91 13.38
CA ALA A 329 6.36 7.47 13.10
C ALA A 329 7.36 6.73 13.99
N ASP A 330 8.56 7.29 14.21
CA ASP A 330 9.54 6.69 15.11
C ASP A 330 9.06 6.64 16.57
N ALA A 331 8.31 7.67 17.01
CA ALA A 331 7.69 7.70 18.33
C ALA A 331 6.58 6.67 18.47
N PHE A 332 5.73 6.51 17.45
CA PHE A 332 4.70 5.48 17.37
C PHE A 332 5.32 4.08 17.47
N LEU A 333 6.30 3.78 16.62
CA LEU A 333 7.01 2.50 16.63
C LEU A 333 7.67 2.24 17.99
N LYS A 334 8.31 3.25 18.59
CA LYS A 334 8.93 3.13 19.91
C LYS A 334 7.92 2.83 21.02
N ALA A 335 6.69 3.31 20.89
CA ALA A 335 5.62 3.06 21.83
C ALA A 335 5.02 1.66 21.67
N TRP A 336 4.70 1.24 20.45
CA TRP A 336 3.93 0.03 20.17
C TRP A 336 4.76 -1.23 19.91
N MET A 337 5.93 -1.13 19.28
CA MET A 337 6.75 -2.30 18.99
C MET A 337 7.18 -3.11 20.23
N PRO A 338 7.39 -2.53 21.43
CA PRO A 338 7.62 -3.32 22.62
C PRO A 338 6.47 -4.27 22.97
N LEU A 339 5.20 -3.90 22.74
CA LEU A 339 4.05 -4.82 22.91
C LEU A 339 4.11 -5.95 21.87
N ILE A 340 4.31 -5.58 20.60
CA ILE A 340 4.28 -6.49 19.45
C ILE A 340 5.39 -7.54 19.56
N LEU A 341 6.63 -7.10 19.81
CA LEU A 341 7.79 -7.99 19.91
C LEU A 341 7.82 -8.79 21.23
N ASP A 342 7.04 -8.37 22.24
CA ASP A 342 6.89 -9.11 23.49
C ASP A 342 5.71 -10.11 23.45
N SER A 343 4.88 -10.08 22.40
CA SER A 343 3.73 -10.96 22.24
C SER A 343 4.13 -12.44 22.16
N PRO A 344 3.27 -13.36 22.64
CA PRO A 344 3.57 -14.80 22.57
C PRO A 344 3.78 -15.33 21.15
N ALA A 345 3.00 -14.87 20.17
CA ALA A 345 3.08 -15.30 18.77
C ALA A 345 4.37 -14.83 18.08
N TYR A 346 4.85 -13.62 18.40
CA TYR A 346 6.16 -13.19 17.92
C TYR A 346 7.28 -14.05 18.52
N LYS A 347 7.28 -14.21 19.84
CA LYS A 347 8.35 -14.91 20.57
C LYS A 347 8.50 -16.37 20.20
N ASP A 348 7.40 -17.03 19.84
CA ASP A 348 7.42 -18.44 19.42
C ASP A 348 7.65 -18.63 17.92
N GLY A 349 7.83 -17.54 17.18
CA GLY A 349 8.20 -17.51 15.76
C GLY A 349 7.03 -17.68 14.80
N SER A 350 5.78 -17.79 15.29
CA SER A 350 4.59 -17.95 14.45
C SER A 350 4.05 -16.65 13.84
N MET A 351 4.55 -15.49 14.29
CA MET A 351 4.17 -14.18 13.75
C MET A 351 5.29 -13.55 12.90
N LEU A 352 4.96 -13.17 11.67
CA LEU A 352 5.74 -12.26 10.83
C LEU A 352 5.26 -10.84 11.09
N VAL A 353 6.19 -9.92 11.37
CA VAL A 353 5.88 -8.48 11.41
C VAL A 353 6.57 -7.80 10.24
N MET A 354 5.84 -6.99 9.49
CA MET A 354 6.36 -6.16 8.42
C MET A 354 6.09 -4.70 8.74
N ILE A 355 7.12 -3.86 8.63
CA ILE A 355 7.00 -2.41 8.65
C ILE A 355 7.34 -1.93 7.25
N THR A 356 6.42 -1.20 6.62
CA THR A 356 6.63 -0.64 5.29
C THR A 356 5.99 0.74 5.21
N PHE A 357 5.99 1.33 4.02
CA PHE A 357 5.32 2.58 3.74
C PHE A 357 4.44 2.38 2.51
N ASP A 358 3.35 3.10 2.45
CA ASP A 358 2.43 3.14 1.33
C ASP A 358 3.12 3.67 0.07
N GLU A 359 3.95 4.71 0.18
CA GLU A 359 4.68 5.34 -0.90
C GLU A 359 5.87 6.18 -0.43
N GLY A 360 6.69 6.58 -1.39
CA GLY A 360 7.77 7.54 -1.21
C GLY A 360 7.37 8.91 -1.72
N SER A 361 8.31 9.85 -1.65
CA SER A 361 8.10 11.20 -2.15
C SER A 361 7.56 11.18 -3.59
N VAL A 362 6.62 12.08 -3.93
CA VAL A 362 6.10 12.23 -5.30
C VAL A 362 7.18 12.55 -6.36
N ALA A 363 8.40 12.91 -5.94
CA ALA A 363 9.55 13.08 -6.83
C ALA A 363 10.35 11.79 -7.07
N ASP A 364 10.09 10.75 -6.27
CA ASP A 364 10.75 9.45 -6.34
C ASP A 364 10.08 8.56 -7.38
N VAL A 365 10.62 8.62 -8.60
CA VAL A 365 10.19 7.78 -9.73
C VAL A 365 10.95 6.45 -9.80
N ALA A 366 11.63 6.03 -8.72
CA ALA A 366 12.53 4.88 -8.74
C ALA A 366 11.81 3.53 -8.88
N ALA A 367 10.48 3.47 -8.74
CA ALA A 367 9.73 2.23 -8.95
C ALA A 367 9.86 1.73 -10.39
N GLY A 368 9.91 2.60 -11.39
CA GLY A 368 10.28 2.24 -12.76
C GLY A 368 9.47 1.07 -13.34
N ASP A 369 10.11 -0.08 -13.56
CA ASP A 369 9.50 -1.32 -14.07
C ASP A 369 9.06 -2.31 -12.97
N HIS A 370 9.14 -1.92 -11.71
CA HIS A 370 8.71 -2.70 -10.54
C HIS A 370 7.21 -2.57 -10.23
N GLU A 371 6.43 -2.10 -11.20
CA GLU A 371 5.01 -1.81 -11.07
C GLU A 371 4.21 -2.39 -12.23
N GLN A 372 2.94 -2.67 -11.97
CA GLN A 372 2.02 -3.18 -12.97
C GLN A 372 0.96 -2.11 -13.30
N PRO A 373 0.94 -1.56 -14.53
CA PRO A 373 -0.16 -0.72 -14.97
C PRO A 373 -1.48 -1.49 -14.89
N GLY A 374 -2.49 -0.89 -14.29
CA GLY A 374 -3.84 -1.44 -14.21
C GLY A 374 -4.66 -1.24 -15.49
N PRO A 375 -5.87 -1.82 -15.56
CA PRO A 375 -6.81 -1.52 -16.65
C PRO A 375 -7.36 -0.10 -16.58
N GLY A 376 -7.43 0.48 -15.37
CA GLY A 376 -7.90 1.84 -15.11
C GLY A 376 -6.85 2.94 -15.29
N SER A 377 -5.55 2.61 -15.31
CA SER A 377 -4.46 3.58 -15.48
C SER A 377 -3.19 2.95 -16.07
N ALA A 378 -2.67 3.55 -17.15
CA ALA A 378 -1.39 3.16 -17.76
C ALA A 378 -0.18 3.80 -17.05
N ASN A 379 -0.43 4.69 -16.11
CA ASN A 379 0.55 5.43 -15.32
C ASN A 379 0.06 5.35 -13.86
N PRO A 380 0.42 4.30 -13.11
CA PRO A 380 -0.18 4.05 -11.81
C PRO A 380 0.15 5.16 -10.80
N GLY A 381 1.25 5.90 -10.99
CA GLY A 381 1.56 7.10 -10.22
C GLY A 381 0.87 8.41 -10.68
N TYR A 382 -0.05 8.34 -11.63
CA TYR A 382 -0.71 9.53 -12.18
C TYR A 382 -2.21 9.53 -11.92
N SER A 383 -2.68 10.65 -11.36
CA SER A 383 -4.08 11.02 -11.28
C SER A 383 -4.43 12.22 -12.18
N PRO A 384 -5.45 12.07 -13.05
CA PRO A 384 -6.04 13.21 -13.75
C PRO A 384 -6.66 14.25 -12.80
N LEU A 385 -7.24 13.81 -11.68
CA LEU A 385 -7.92 14.69 -10.72
C LEU A 385 -6.91 15.59 -9.99
N LEU A 386 -5.78 15.03 -9.55
CA LEU A 386 -4.69 15.77 -8.91
C LEU A 386 -3.98 16.74 -9.86
N ASN A 387 -4.07 16.49 -11.17
CA ASN A 387 -3.55 17.38 -12.21
C ASN A 387 -4.58 18.43 -12.70
N THR A 388 -5.68 18.62 -11.97
CA THR A 388 -6.67 19.65 -12.26
C THR A 388 -6.32 20.97 -11.57
N PRO A 389 -6.33 22.14 -12.26
CA PRO A 389 -6.08 23.43 -11.64
C PRO A 389 -7.12 23.76 -10.56
N ILE A 390 -6.65 24.14 -9.37
CA ILE A 390 -7.49 24.49 -8.23
C ILE A 390 -7.65 26.02 -8.17
N PRO A 391 -8.85 26.59 -8.48
CA PRO A 391 -9.02 28.04 -8.56
C PRO A 391 -8.74 28.78 -7.24
N SER A 392 -9.09 28.17 -6.10
CA SER A 392 -8.84 28.73 -4.76
C SER A 392 -7.36 28.88 -4.43
N LEU A 393 -6.49 28.12 -5.11
CA LEU A 393 -5.03 28.14 -4.92
C LEU A 393 -4.29 28.81 -6.07
N GLY A 394 -4.92 29.80 -6.70
CA GLY A 394 -4.30 30.55 -7.79
C GLY A 394 -4.11 29.72 -9.07
N GLY A 395 -4.89 28.65 -9.24
CA GLY A 395 -4.87 27.79 -10.42
C GLY A 395 -3.72 26.77 -10.45
N LYS A 396 -3.07 26.51 -9.31
CA LYS A 396 -2.11 25.40 -9.20
C LYS A 396 -2.82 24.05 -9.15
N THR A 397 -2.18 23.01 -9.67
CA THR A 397 -2.59 21.61 -9.48
C THR A 397 -2.04 21.05 -8.17
N TYR A 398 -2.56 19.90 -7.70
CA TYR A 398 -2.05 19.26 -6.48
C TYR A 398 -0.57 18.84 -6.65
N TYR A 399 -0.21 18.25 -7.80
CA TYR A 399 1.18 17.97 -8.15
C TYR A 399 2.11 19.18 -8.02
N GLN A 400 1.67 20.36 -8.47
CA GLN A 400 2.45 21.59 -8.35
C GLN A 400 2.61 22.08 -6.91
N LEU A 401 1.65 21.78 -6.03
CA LEU A 401 1.74 22.07 -4.60
C LEU A 401 2.74 21.14 -3.91
N LEU A 402 2.79 19.88 -4.34
CA LEU A 402 3.78 18.89 -3.90
C LEU A 402 5.15 19.07 -4.57
N GLY A 403 5.35 20.15 -5.35
CA GLY A 403 6.62 20.47 -5.99
C GLY A 403 6.90 19.72 -7.29
N PHE A 404 5.99 18.83 -7.72
CA PHE A 404 6.07 18.11 -8.98
C PHE A 404 5.64 19.01 -10.16
N ASN A 405 6.58 19.32 -11.04
CA ASN A 405 6.39 20.23 -12.16
C ASN A 405 6.66 19.52 -13.49
N GLY A 406 6.00 19.95 -14.57
CA GLY A 406 6.21 19.41 -15.93
C GLY A 406 5.05 18.61 -16.50
N LEU A 407 4.02 18.35 -15.69
CA LEU A 407 2.74 17.85 -16.18
C LEU A 407 1.92 18.98 -16.82
N THR A 408 1.24 18.66 -17.91
CA THR A 408 0.25 19.58 -18.50
C THR A 408 -1.09 19.33 -17.82
N PRO A 409 -1.71 20.34 -17.18
CA PRO A 409 -2.96 20.15 -16.46
C PRO A 409 -4.07 19.52 -17.31
N GLY A 410 -4.76 18.53 -16.74
CA GLY A 410 -5.83 17.79 -17.39
C GLY A 410 -5.40 16.90 -18.58
N GLN A 411 -4.10 16.68 -18.78
CA GLN A 411 -3.59 15.77 -19.81
C GLN A 411 -2.81 14.63 -19.16
N GLU A 412 -3.20 13.39 -19.49
CA GLU A 412 -2.44 12.21 -19.10
C GLU A 412 -1.07 12.21 -19.81
N PRO A 413 0.03 11.98 -19.07
CA PRO A 413 1.34 11.91 -19.69
C PRO A 413 1.52 10.60 -20.49
N PRO A 414 2.51 10.51 -21.39
CA PRO A 414 2.83 9.26 -22.08
C PRO A 414 3.02 8.09 -21.10
N ALA A 415 2.60 6.88 -21.48
CA ALA A 415 2.72 5.70 -20.62
C ALA A 415 4.16 5.51 -20.09
N GLY A 416 4.26 5.24 -18.79
CA GLY A 416 5.53 5.09 -18.07
C GLY A 416 6.22 6.42 -17.71
N THR A 417 5.55 7.56 -17.86
CA THR A 417 6.09 8.86 -17.41
C THR A 417 5.98 9.03 -15.91
N MET A 418 4.93 8.48 -15.31
CA MET A 418 4.67 8.48 -13.88
C MET A 418 4.58 7.01 -13.42
N PRO A 419 5.72 6.33 -13.20
CA PRO A 419 5.69 5.17 -12.33
C PRO A 419 5.15 5.63 -10.97
N GLY A 420 4.39 4.80 -10.27
CA GLY A 420 3.95 5.04 -8.90
C GLY A 420 5.11 5.01 -7.90
N GLY A 421 4.74 5.36 -6.67
CA GLY A 421 5.26 4.81 -5.42
C GLY A 421 6.68 5.16 -5.01
N GLY A 422 7.64 5.10 -5.91
CA GLY A 422 9.05 5.19 -5.56
C GLY A 422 9.56 3.99 -4.75
N GLN A 423 10.79 4.12 -4.28
CA GLN A 423 11.45 3.12 -3.46
C GLN A 423 11.22 3.45 -1.99
N VAL A 424 10.41 2.66 -1.29
CA VAL A 424 10.05 2.91 0.12
C VAL A 424 10.84 2.06 1.10
N GLY A 425 11.17 0.84 0.68
CA GLY A 425 11.77 -0.17 1.54
C GLY A 425 10.78 -0.84 2.50
N ALA A 426 11.22 -1.95 3.09
CA ALA A 426 10.47 -2.65 4.13
C ALA A 426 11.42 -3.27 5.15
N LEU A 427 10.98 -3.39 6.40
CA LEU A 427 11.67 -4.15 7.45
C LEU A 427 10.80 -5.34 7.86
N LEU A 428 11.34 -6.55 7.71
CA LEU A 428 10.66 -7.77 8.12
C LEU A 428 11.30 -8.32 9.40
N LEU A 429 10.47 -8.70 10.35
CA LEU A 429 10.86 -9.15 11.70
C LEU A 429 10.22 -10.50 11.99
N ASN A 430 11.06 -11.50 12.25
CA ASN A 430 10.66 -12.78 12.82
C ASN A 430 11.91 -13.40 13.46
N PRO A 431 11.84 -13.94 14.70
CA PRO A 431 13.04 -14.40 15.39
C PRO A 431 13.66 -15.68 14.82
N PHE A 432 12.94 -16.44 14.00
CA PHE A 432 13.34 -17.79 13.56
C PHE A 432 13.60 -17.86 12.05
N TRP A 433 12.68 -17.31 11.25
CA TRP A 433 12.67 -17.47 9.80
C TRP A 433 13.41 -16.35 9.06
N ILE A 434 13.79 -15.28 9.75
CA ILE A 434 14.54 -14.14 9.21
C ILE A 434 15.83 -13.97 9.99
N LYS A 435 16.93 -13.71 9.30
CA LYS A 435 18.23 -13.44 9.91
C LYS A 435 18.29 -12.00 10.42
N ALA A 436 18.30 -11.84 11.73
CA ALA A 436 18.43 -10.52 12.35
C ALA A 436 19.69 -9.75 11.88
N GLY A 437 19.50 -8.47 11.56
CA GLY A 437 20.54 -7.54 11.11
C GLY A 437 21.03 -7.79 9.69
N SER A 438 20.28 -8.53 8.87
CA SER A 438 20.59 -8.67 7.45
C SER A 438 19.93 -7.59 6.59
N THR A 439 20.34 -7.54 5.33
CA THR A 439 19.77 -6.68 4.32
C THR A 439 19.67 -7.50 3.05
N ASP A 440 18.47 -7.58 2.48
CA ASP A 440 18.31 -8.17 1.17
C ASP A 440 18.93 -7.24 0.12
N THR A 441 19.75 -7.81 -0.74
CA THR A 441 20.49 -7.07 -1.78
C THR A 441 20.19 -7.58 -3.18
N THR A 442 19.26 -8.52 -3.28
CA THR A 442 19.00 -9.29 -4.49
C THR A 442 17.54 -9.30 -4.87
N GLY A 443 16.63 -9.28 -3.89
CA GLY A 443 15.21 -9.23 -4.12
C GLY A 443 14.74 -7.86 -4.58
N SER A 444 13.60 -7.90 -5.26
CA SER A 444 12.88 -6.73 -5.72
C SER A 444 11.40 -7.04 -5.63
N TYR A 445 10.69 -6.26 -4.82
CA TYR A 445 9.36 -6.56 -4.34
C TYR A 445 8.48 -5.31 -4.29
N ASN A 446 7.17 -5.50 -4.24
CA ASN A 446 6.20 -4.43 -4.05
C ASN A 446 5.01 -4.92 -3.21
N HIS A 447 3.97 -4.09 -3.08
CA HIS A 447 2.74 -4.45 -2.34
C HIS A 447 2.10 -5.76 -2.82
N TYR A 448 2.09 -6.03 -4.14
CA TYR A 448 1.56 -7.30 -4.67
C TYR A 448 2.43 -8.51 -4.30
N SER A 449 3.75 -8.34 -4.23
CA SER A 449 4.67 -9.37 -3.73
C SER A 449 4.42 -9.69 -2.25
N ALA A 450 4.18 -8.67 -1.43
CA ALA A 450 3.85 -8.84 -0.02
C ALA A 450 2.53 -9.60 0.15
N LEU A 451 1.45 -9.14 -0.51
CA LEU A 451 0.14 -9.79 -0.48
C LEU A 451 0.23 -11.27 -0.89
N ARG A 452 0.88 -11.56 -2.02
CA ARG A 452 1.10 -12.94 -2.48
C ARG A 452 1.76 -13.79 -1.42
N THR A 453 2.81 -13.26 -0.80
CA THR A 453 3.56 -13.96 0.24
C THR A 453 2.68 -14.25 1.46
N PHE A 454 1.87 -13.27 1.88
CA PHE A 454 0.97 -13.43 3.02
C PHE A 454 -0.09 -14.48 2.75
N GLU A 455 -0.69 -14.49 1.56
CA GLU A 455 -1.67 -15.51 1.14
C GLU A 455 -1.05 -16.92 1.21
N ASP A 456 0.17 -17.08 0.68
CA ASP A 456 0.89 -18.36 0.68
C ASP A 456 1.26 -18.84 2.09
N LEU A 457 1.77 -17.94 2.95
CA LEU A 457 2.14 -18.20 4.34
C LEU A 457 0.92 -18.59 5.17
N LEU A 458 -0.20 -17.89 4.97
CA LEU A 458 -1.47 -18.14 5.64
C LEU A 458 -2.27 -19.28 4.98
N GLY A 459 -1.67 -20.02 4.04
CA GLY A 459 -2.27 -21.23 3.49
C GLY A 459 -3.55 -20.99 2.68
N LEU A 460 -3.71 -19.81 2.10
CA LEU A 460 -4.76 -19.50 1.14
C LEU A 460 -4.34 -20.12 -0.21
N ARG A 461 -4.80 -21.36 -0.47
CA ARG A 461 -4.32 -22.20 -1.59
C ARG A 461 -5.36 -22.45 -2.70
N THR A 462 -6.53 -21.83 -2.61
CA THR A 462 -7.65 -22.06 -3.53
C THR A 462 -8.41 -20.76 -3.76
N GLY A 463 -8.97 -20.59 -4.95
CA GLY A 463 -9.63 -19.34 -5.34
C GLY A 463 -8.60 -18.33 -5.86
N GLY A 464 -8.89 -17.04 -5.75
CA GLY A 464 -8.03 -16.00 -6.33
C GLY A 464 -8.02 -16.00 -7.86
N ALA A 465 -7.30 -15.05 -8.45
CA ALA A 465 -7.26 -14.84 -9.89
C ALA A 465 -6.48 -15.94 -10.64
N ASP A 466 -5.55 -16.63 -9.97
CA ASP A 466 -4.80 -17.76 -10.53
C ASP A 466 -5.34 -19.14 -10.12
N GLY A 467 -6.43 -19.19 -9.37
CA GLY A 467 -7.00 -20.43 -8.81
C GLY A 467 -6.19 -21.02 -7.65
N GLN A 468 -5.09 -20.38 -7.23
CA GLN A 468 -4.18 -20.84 -6.17
C GLN A 468 -4.27 -19.99 -4.90
N GLY A 469 -5.25 -19.09 -4.82
CA GLY A 469 -5.51 -18.26 -3.64
C GLY A 469 -4.94 -16.85 -3.71
N HIS A 470 -4.39 -16.41 -4.85
CA HIS A 470 -3.82 -15.06 -4.95
C HIS A 470 -4.77 -14.04 -5.58
N LEU A 471 -4.99 -12.92 -4.91
CA LEU A 471 -5.88 -11.85 -5.36
C LEU A 471 -5.22 -10.91 -6.37
N GLY A 472 -6.01 -10.40 -7.32
CA GLY A 472 -5.57 -9.35 -8.25
C GLY A 472 -4.20 -9.60 -8.87
N PHE A 473 -3.35 -8.57 -8.86
CA PHE A 473 -1.98 -8.66 -9.37
C PHE A 473 -1.00 -9.48 -8.50
N ALA A 474 -1.36 -9.85 -7.27
CA ALA A 474 -0.58 -10.80 -6.46
C ALA A 474 -0.46 -12.17 -7.16
N ALA A 475 -1.46 -12.54 -7.97
CA ALA A 475 -1.47 -13.74 -8.81
C ALA A 475 -0.28 -13.84 -9.77
N THR A 476 0.27 -12.71 -10.19
CA THR A 476 1.42 -12.63 -11.12
C THR A 476 2.70 -12.10 -10.47
N ALA A 477 2.62 -11.62 -9.23
CA ALA A 477 3.77 -11.13 -8.47
C ALA A 477 4.73 -12.26 -8.07
N SER A 478 5.95 -11.89 -7.69
CA SER A 478 6.90 -12.83 -7.08
C SER A 478 6.75 -12.80 -5.56
N ASP A 479 6.75 -13.96 -4.92
CA ASP A 479 6.75 -14.12 -3.47
C ASP A 479 8.11 -13.72 -2.87
N PHE A 480 8.13 -13.31 -1.61
CA PHE A 480 9.38 -13.18 -0.85
C PHE A 480 10.10 -14.53 -0.83
N GLY A 481 11.37 -14.51 -1.22
CA GLY A 481 12.14 -15.72 -1.45
C GLY A 481 13.03 -16.14 -0.28
N PRO A 482 13.98 -17.06 -0.54
CA PRO A 482 15.00 -17.49 0.42
C PRO A 482 16.03 -16.39 0.73
N ASP A 483 16.03 -15.32 -0.05
CA ASP A 483 16.73 -14.07 0.22
C ASP A 483 16.15 -13.33 1.43
N VAL A 484 14.83 -13.44 1.66
CA VAL A 484 14.12 -12.91 2.84
C VAL A 484 14.00 -13.96 3.95
N PHE A 485 13.54 -15.16 3.63
CA PHE A 485 13.40 -16.25 4.61
C PHE A 485 14.72 -17.01 4.79
N ASN A 486 15.75 -16.27 5.18
CA ASN A 486 17.14 -16.70 5.28
C ASN A 486 17.57 -17.07 6.73
N GLY A 487 16.61 -17.13 7.65
CA GLY A 487 16.81 -17.51 9.05
C GLY A 487 17.13 -19.00 9.23
N LEU A 488 17.50 -19.38 10.45
CA LEU A 488 17.81 -20.77 10.78
C LEU A 488 16.52 -21.58 10.85
N SER A 489 16.37 -22.58 9.97
CA SER A 489 15.38 -23.63 10.15
C SER A 489 15.58 -24.28 11.52
N LEU A 490 14.66 -24.09 12.47
CA LEU A 490 14.75 -24.79 13.75
C LEU A 490 14.62 -26.31 13.51
N PRO A 491 15.33 -27.15 14.30
CA PRO A 491 15.30 -28.60 14.13
C PRO A 491 13.89 -29.15 14.36
N ALA A 492 13.54 -30.20 13.60
CA ALA A 492 12.30 -30.95 13.66
C ALA A 492 11.87 -31.35 15.08
N ALA A 493 11.13 -30.47 15.76
CA ALA A 493 10.51 -30.73 17.06
C ALA A 493 9.12 -30.09 17.16
N ARG A 494 8.37 -30.08 16.06
CA ARG A 494 6.90 -29.96 16.06
C ARG A 494 6.38 -30.95 15.00
N ARG A 495 6.14 -32.19 15.43
CA ARG A 495 5.31 -33.19 14.75
C ARG A 495 4.23 -33.61 15.72
#